data_AF-A0A7S0IFH7-F1
#
_entry.id   AF-A0A7S0IFH7-F1
#
_cell.length_a   1.000
_cell.length_b   1.000
_cell.length_c   1.000
_cell.angle_alpha   90.00
_cell.angle_beta   90.00
_cell.angle_gamma   90.00
#
_symmetry.space_group_name_H-M   'P 1'
#
loop_
_entity.id
_entity.type
_entity.pdbx_description
1 polymer ?
#
loop_
_entity_poly.entity_id
_entity_poly.type
_entity_poly.pdbx_seq_one_letter_code
_entity_poly.pdbx_strand_id
1 'polypeptide(L)'
;NVFVKIGGFATPWLGAGFQAREKPPGSAEVAEVFGELYAWTIRAFGPERCMLESNFPVDKVSVSYGVLWNAHKIVTKREGFSEDEREMLFSGTAKKVYRIE
;
A
#
# COMPACT_ATOMS: atom_id res chain seq x y z
N ASN A 1 11.19 -4.41 -18.86
CA ASN A 1 10.81 -3.28 -18.00
C ASN A 1 9.54 -3.63 -17.25
N VAL A 2 9.65 -4.05 -15.99
CA VAL A 2 8.52 -4.48 -15.13
C VAL A 2 8.17 -3.37 -14.15
N PHE A 3 6.87 -3.12 -13.96
CA PHE A 3 6.32 -2.19 -12.97
C PHE A 3 5.41 -2.96 -12.03
N VAL A 4 5.34 -2.54 -10.76
CA VAL A 4 4.62 -3.26 -9.71
C VAL A 4 3.53 -2.38 -9.12
N LYS A 5 2.32 -2.92 -9.08
CA LYS A 5 1.19 -2.36 -8.33
C LYS A 5 1.15 -3.04 -6.97
N ILE A 6 1.23 -2.27 -5.88
CA ILE A 6 1.34 -2.80 -4.51
C ILE A 6 0.04 -2.52 -3.75
N GLY A 7 -0.75 -3.56 -3.53
CA GLY A 7 -2.01 -3.54 -2.76
C GLY A 7 -2.64 -4.92 -2.70
N GLY A 8 -3.87 -5.01 -2.20
CA GLY A 8 -4.60 -6.28 -2.05
C GLY A 8 -4.17 -7.11 -0.84
N PHE A 9 -3.33 -6.57 0.04
CA PHE A 9 -2.80 -7.30 1.18
C PHE A 9 -3.83 -7.50 2.30
N ALA A 10 -4.86 -6.65 2.35
CA ALA A 10 -5.95 -6.82 3.30
C ALA A 10 -6.99 -7.86 2.86
N THR A 11 -6.79 -8.57 1.74
CA THR A 11 -7.72 -9.63 1.32
C THR A 11 -7.79 -10.79 2.33
N PRO A 12 -8.98 -11.38 2.58
CA PRO A 12 -9.14 -12.42 3.61
C PRO A 12 -8.24 -13.64 3.45
N TRP A 13 -7.94 -14.04 2.22
CA TRP A 13 -7.12 -15.22 1.92
C TRP A 13 -5.63 -15.02 2.20
N LEU A 14 -5.17 -13.80 2.48
CA LEU A 14 -3.81 -13.55 2.99
C LEU A 14 -3.69 -13.69 4.51
N GLY A 15 -4.80 -13.99 5.22
CA GLY A 15 -4.75 -14.53 6.57
C GLY A 15 -4.57 -13.53 7.71
N ALA A 16 -4.64 -12.21 7.46
CA ALA A 16 -4.54 -11.21 8.53
C ALA A 16 -5.74 -11.22 9.51
N GLY A 17 -6.86 -11.84 9.10
CA GLY A 17 -8.02 -12.08 9.96
C GLY A 17 -8.85 -10.84 10.31
N PHE A 18 -8.60 -9.69 9.69
CA PHE A 18 -9.31 -8.44 9.98
C PHE A 18 -10.82 -8.53 9.71
N GLN A 19 -11.22 -9.27 8.67
CA GLN A 19 -12.61 -9.49 8.29
C GLN A 19 -13.47 -10.22 9.34
N ALA A 20 -12.83 -10.97 10.25
CA ALA A 20 -13.53 -11.75 11.28
C ALA A 20 -13.64 -11.01 12.63
N ARG A 21 -13.10 -9.79 12.73
CA ARG A 21 -13.05 -9.03 13.98
C ARG A 21 -14.32 -8.20 14.15
N GLU A 22 -14.77 -8.09 15.40
CA GLU A 22 -15.85 -7.16 15.76
C GLU A 22 -15.44 -5.70 15.55
N LYS A 23 -14.19 -5.37 15.89
CA LYS A 23 -13.59 -4.04 15.69
C LYS A 23 -12.61 -4.06 14.51
N PRO A 24 -12.80 -3.21 13.47
CA PRO A 24 -11.90 -3.14 12.33
C PRO A 24 -10.52 -2.58 12.73
N PRO A 25 -9.46 -2.88 11.95
CA PRO A 25 -8.10 -2.45 12.28
C PRO A 25 -7.90 -0.94 12.11
N GLY A 26 -6.93 -0.40 12.83
CA GLY A 26 -6.46 0.98 12.66
C GLY A 26 -5.27 1.10 11.69
N SER A 27 -4.95 2.31 11.24
CA SER A 27 -3.92 2.54 10.21
C SER A 27 -2.53 2.08 10.64
N ALA A 28 -2.18 2.28 11.91
CA ALA A 28 -0.89 1.85 12.46
C ALA A 28 -0.77 0.33 12.52
N GLU A 29 -1.87 -0.37 12.84
CA GLU A 29 -1.91 -1.83 12.87
C GLU A 29 -1.78 -2.41 11.46
N VAL A 30 -2.52 -1.87 10.49
CA VAL A 30 -2.40 -2.30 9.08
C VAL A 30 -0.97 -2.07 8.57
N ALA A 31 -0.35 -0.95 8.93
CA ALA A 31 1.04 -0.67 8.60
C ALA A 31 2.01 -1.66 9.26
N GLU A 32 1.75 -2.11 10.48
CA GLU A 32 2.59 -3.11 11.15
C GLU A 32 2.47 -4.49 10.50
N VAL A 33 1.25 -4.92 10.15
CA VAL A 33 1.00 -6.26 9.59
C VAL A 33 1.53 -6.38 8.16
N PHE A 34 1.36 -5.36 7.32
CA PHE A 34 1.72 -5.45 5.89
C PHE A 34 2.93 -4.61 5.48
N GLY A 35 3.41 -3.73 6.35
CA GLY A 35 4.40 -2.73 6.00
C GLY A 35 5.71 -3.30 5.46
N GLU A 36 6.22 -4.37 6.07
CA GLU A 36 7.47 -4.99 5.62
C GLU A 36 7.35 -5.59 4.21
N LEU A 37 6.20 -6.17 3.86
CA LEU A 37 5.96 -6.68 2.51
C LEU A 37 5.96 -5.55 1.47
N TYR A 38 5.38 -4.40 1.82
CA TYR A 38 5.36 -3.23 0.94
C TYR A 38 6.78 -2.68 0.78
N ALA A 39 7.47 -2.48 1.92
CA ALA A 39 8.81 -1.94 1.96
C ALA A 39 9.80 -2.83 1.19
N TRP A 40 9.74 -4.16 1.39
CA TRP A 40 10.58 -5.10 0.65
C TRP A 40 10.37 -5.00 -0.86
N THR A 41 9.10 -4.95 -1.31
CA THR A 41 8.77 -4.82 -2.73
C THR A 41 9.32 -3.50 -3.31
N ILE A 42 9.15 -2.39 -2.58
CA ILE A 42 9.65 -1.08 -3.01
C ILE A 42 11.18 -1.07 -3.05
N ARG A 43 11.89 -1.66 -2.07
CA ARG A 43 13.36 -1.75 -2.08
C ARG A 43 13.88 -2.63 -3.23
N ALA A 44 13.17 -3.69 -3.58
CA ALA A 44 13.56 -4.60 -4.66
C ALA A 44 13.40 -3.97 -6.07
N PHE A 45 12.33 -3.21 -6.27
CA PHE A 45 12.00 -2.63 -7.59
C PHE A 45 12.32 -1.15 -7.71
N GLY A 46 12.59 -0.43 -6.63
CA GLY A 46 12.72 1.02 -6.66
C GLY A 46 11.37 1.76 -6.67
N PRO A 47 11.26 2.93 -6.01
CA PRO A 47 10.05 3.75 -5.99
C PRO A 47 9.52 4.12 -7.38
N GLU A 48 10.42 4.35 -8.35
CA GLU A 48 10.10 4.76 -9.72
C GLU A 48 9.46 3.67 -10.58
N ARG A 49 9.40 2.44 -10.04
CA ARG A 49 8.75 1.28 -10.67
C ARG A 49 7.61 0.70 -9.83
N CYS A 50 7.33 1.28 -8.67
CA CYS A 50 6.26 0.85 -7.77
C CYS A 50 5.14 1.90 -7.72
N MET A 51 3.89 1.45 -7.66
CA MET A 51 2.72 2.31 -7.41
C MET A 51 1.82 1.67 -6.35
N LEU A 52 1.43 2.46 -5.35
CA LEU A 52 0.52 2.02 -4.30
C LEU A 52 -0.92 2.05 -4.80
N GLU A 53 -1.72 1.09 -4.36
CA GLU A 53 -3.10 0.94 -4.81
C GLU A 53 -3.98 0.38 -3.70
N SER A 54 -5.29 0.56 -3.83
CA SER A 54 -6.23 0.22 -2.75
C SER A 54 -6.81 -1.20 -2.84
N ASN A 55 -6.87 -1.78 -4.04
CA ASN A 55 -7.66 -2.98 -4.34
C ASN A 55 -9.15 -2.88 -3.95
N PHE A 56 -9.68 -1.66 -3.81
CA PHE A 56 -11.10 -1.46 -3.52
C PHE A 56 -11.98 -1.79 -4.73
N PRO A 57 -13.18 -2.38 -4.52
CA PRO A 57 -13.83 -2.60 -3.23
C PRO A 57 -13.50 -3.94 -2.54
N VAL A 58 -12.59 -4.76 -3.08
CA VAL A 58 -12.30 -6.10 -2.53
C VAL A 58 -11.75 -6.01 -1.10
N ASP A 59 -10.79 -5.12 -0.85
CA ASP A 59 -10.18 -4.93 0.48
C ASP A 59 -11.14 -4.34 1.53
N LYS A 60 -12.31 -3.82 1.12
CA LYS A 60 -13.32 -3.25 2.02
C LYS A 60 -13.81 -4.26 3.07
N VAL A 61 -13.74 -5.56 2.77
CA VAL A 61 -14.11 -6.63 3.69
C VAL A 61 -13.26 -6.67 4.96
N SER A 62 -12.04 -6.11 4.91
CA SER A 62 -11.06 -6.19 5.99
C SER A 62 -10.64 -4.83 6.53
N VAL A 63 -10.64 -3.78 5.70
CA VAL A 63 -10.11 -2.46 6.06
C VAL A 63 -10.93 -1.35 5.43
N SER A 64 -11.01 -0.19 6.09
CA SER A 64 -11.61 1.00 5.49
C SER A 64 -10.63 1.72 4.55
N TYR A 65 -11.16 2.43 3.56
CA TYR A 65 -10.34 3.11 2.54
C TYR A 65 -9.34 4.10 3.15
N GLY A 66 -9.80 4.92 4.09
CA GLY A 66 -8.94 5.90 4.78
C GLY A 66 -7.86 5.25 5.64
N VAL A 67 -8.19 4.14 6.32
CA VAL A 67 -7.23 3.38 7.12
C VAL A 67 -6.11 2.82 6.25
N LEU A 68 -6.45 2.22 5.10
CA LEU A 68 -5.48 1.67 4.17
C LEU A 68 -4.51 2.74 3.63
N TRP A 69 -5.04 3.87 3.15
CA TRP A 69 -4.18 4.96 2.64
C TRP A 69 -3.33 5.60 3.72
N ASN A 70 -3.81 5.68 4.95
CA ASN A 70 -3.00 6.15 6.06
C ASN A 70 -1.92 5.13 6.45
N ALA A 71 -2.19 3.82 6.35
CA ALA A 71 -1.19 2.79 6.53
C ALA A 71 -0.05 2.92 5.51
N HIS A 72 -0.38 3.11 4.23
CA HIS A 72 0.62 3.40 3.18
C HIS A 72 1.51 4.61 3.54
N LYS A 73 0.93 5.70 4.05
CA LYS A 73 1.69 6.90 4.46
C LYS A 73 2.62 6.63 5.64
N ILE A 74 2.16 5.82 6.60
CA ILE A 74 2.93 5.42 7.78
C ILE A 74 4.13 4.59 7.34
N VAL A 75 3.91 3.53 6.55
CA VAL A 75 4.96 2.64 6.05
C VAL A 75 6.02 3.45 5.30
N THR A 76 5.59 4.25 4.32
CA THR A 76 6.54 5.02 3.50
C THR A 76 7.32 6.06 4.31
N LYS A 77 6.77 6.57 5.42
CA LYS A 77 7.47 7.51 6.30
C LYS A 77 8.47 6.78 7.21
N ARG A 78 8.07 5.63 7.76
CA ARG A 78 8.90 4.79 8.63
C ARG A 78 10.15 4.28 7.91
N GLU A 79 10.00 3.91 6.63
CA GLU A 79 11.10 3.45 5.78
C GLU A 79 12.07 4.58 5.34
N GLY A 80 11.74 5.84 5.61
CA GLY A 80 12.62 6.96 5.28
C GLY A 80 12.65 7.35 3.79
N PHE A 81 11.63 6.99 3.01
CA PHE A 81 11.53 7.45 1.61
C PHE A 81 11.40 8.97 1.55
N SER A 82 12.12 9.57 0.60
CA SER A 82 12.09 11.01 0.35
C SER A 82 10.72 11.48 -0.15
N GLU A 83 10.51 12.79 -0.19
CA GLU A 83 9.27 13.36 -0.73
C GLU A 83 9.07 12.98 -2.20
N ASP A 84 10.13 13.03 -3.02
CA ASP A 84 10.11 12.64 -4.43
C ASP A 84 9.81 11.15 -4.62
N GLU A 85 10.41 10.29 -3.80
CA GLU A 85 10.15 8.84 -3.85
C GLU A 85 8.70 8.53 -3.48
N ARG A 86 8.18 9.22 -2.46
CA ARG A 86 6.78 9.10 -2.07
C ARG A 86 5.86 9.63 -3.16
N GLU A 87 6.19 10.74 -3.81
CA GLU A 87 5.41 11.26 -4.94
C GLU A 87 5.29 10.19 -6.05
N MET A 88 6.41 9.54 -6.39
CA MET A 88 6.41 8.42 -7.35
C MET A 88 5.49 7.28 -6.91
N LEU A 89 5.59 6.83 -5.66
CA LEU A 89 4.79 5.74 -5.11
C LEU A 89 3.28 6.05 -5.08
N PHE A 90 2.90 7.27 -4.70
CA PHE A 90 1.50 7.66 -4.52
C PHE A 90 0.83 8.13 -5.81
N SER A 91 1.59 8.58 -6.82
CA SER A 91 0.99 9.02 -8.09
C SER A 91 1.93 8.99 -9.29
N GLY A 92 3.20 9.40 -9.15
CA GLY A 92 4.11 9.65 -10.28
C GLY A 92 4.36 8.41 -11.14
N THR A 93 4.57 7.24 -10.54
CA THR A 93 4.75 5.99 -11.29
C THR A 93 3.49 5.63 -12.06
N ALA A 94 2.31 5.77 -11.45
CA ALA A 94 1.03 5.52 -12.12
C ALA A 94 0.80 6.51 -13.29
N LYS A 95 1.07 7.81 -13.08
CA LYS A 95 0.99 8.82 -14.14
C LYS A 95 1.87 8.49 -15.33
N LYS A 96 3.13 8.11 -15.08
CA LYS A 96 4.08 7.70 -16.13
C LYS A 96 3.62 6.45 -16.88
N VAL A 97 3.19 5.41 -16.16
CA VAL A 97 2.81 4.12 -16.76
C VAL A 97 1.50 4.24 -17.55
N TYR A 98 0.50 4.92 -16.99
CA TYR A 98 -0.82 5.04 -17.61
C TYR A 98 -1.00 6.30 -18.47
N ARG A 99 0.02 7.16 -18.57
CA ARG A 99 0.00 8.42 -19.34
C ARG A 99 -1.11 9.37 -18.90
N ILE A 100 -1.18 9.63 -17.59
CA ILE A 100 -2.16 10.52 -16.95
C ILE A 100 -1.52 11.89 -16.70
N GLU A 101 -2.25 12.97 -17.01
CA GLU A 101 -1.86 14.37 -16.75
C GLU A 101 -2.16 14.78 -15.29
#